data_AF-A0A1Z5HB29-F1
#
_entry.id   AF-A0A1Z5HB29-F1
#
_cell.length_a   1.000
_cell.length_b   1.000
_cell.length_c   1.000
_cell.angle_alpha   90.00
_cell.angle_beta   90.00
_cell.angle_gamma   90.00
#
_symmetry.space_group_name_H-M   'P 1'
#
loop_
_entity.id
_entity.type
_entity.pdbx_description
1 polymer ?
#
loop_
_entity_poly.entity_id
_entity_poly.type
_entity_poly.pdbx_seq_one_letter_code
_entity_poly.pdbx_strand_id
1 'polypeptide(L)'
;MISKPDEPVGKILSEGEHRCVALAAFLAELSTLETSSGIVFDDPVSSLDHIHRDRVAERLATESLKRQVVIFTHDIAFLVLLEETCRETRDRAAIPIAYRVVSRGADAAGFCNTEPPANVLPVDKVVKQMRKHLANVKIHHERGDQANWRREVGSFEKELREAWERAVEDAVSPVIKRMAKKVQTDGLIRLTVFQEQDCLVMREAYGRCSQLLHSQPGELNPRLQTPTEVETEITVLETWVQNIKDRQSNADAIKSTVNFSKY
;
A
#
# COMPACT_ATOMS: atom_id res chain seq x y z
N MET A 1 -36.07 27.31 -13.38
CA MET A 1 -36.12 25.89 -12.98
C MET A 1 -37.58 25.48 -12.88
N ILE A 2 -38.03 24.54 -13.70
CA ILE A 2 -39.40 24.01 -13.65
C ILE A 2 -39.42 22.99 -12.50
N SER A 3 -40.18 23.28 -11.44
CA SER A 3 -40.42 22.34 -10.34
C SER A 3 -41.31 21.20 -10.85
N LYS A 4 -40.87 19.95 -10.67
CA LYS A 4 -41.65 18.75 -10.99
C LYS A 4 -42.01 18.01 -9.69
N PRO A 5 -43.07 18.44 -8.98
CA PRO A 5 -43.42 17.92 -7.66
C PRO A 5 -43.87 16.46 -7.65
N ASP A 6 -44.32 15.93 -8.80
CA ASP A 6 -44.84 14.56 -8.93
C ASP A 6 -43.82 13.56 -9.48
N GLU A 7 -42.58 13.99 -9.74
CA GLU A 7 -41.56 13.07 -10.22
C GLU A 7 -41.11 12.17 -9.06
N PRO A 8 -41.02 10.83 -9.26
CA PRO A 8 -40.51 9.94 -8.23
C PRO A 8 -39.15 10.42 -7.74
N VAL A 9 -38.93 10.45 -6.42
CA VAL A 9 -37.63 10.82 -5.82
C VAL A 9 -36.47 10.03 -6.47
N GLY A 10 -36.77 8.78 -6.84
CA GLY A 10 -35.96 7.86 -7.65
C GLY A 10 -35.41 8.40 -8.99
N LYS A 11 -35.96 9.50 -9.51
CA LYS A 11 -35.58 10.13 -10.78
C LYS A 11 -35.04 11.55 -10.60
N ILE A 12 -35.00 12.04 -9.36
CA ILE A 12 -34.50 13.37 -9.01
C ILE A 12 -33.05 13.27 -8.52
N LEU A 13 -32.73 12.22 -7.75
CA LEU A 13 -31.38 12.02 -7.22
C LEU A 13 -30.43 11.51 -8.31
N SER A 14 -29.18 11.98 -8.24
CA SER A 14 -28.07 11.40 -8.98
C SER A 14 -27.80 9.95 -8.53
N GLU A 15 -27.02 9.21 -9.31
CA GLU A 15 -26.62 7.84 -8.96
C GLU A 15 -25.88 7.78 -7.61
N GLY A 16 -24.98 8.74 -7.37
CA GLY A 16 -24.23 8.83 -6.12
C GLY A 16 -25.13 9.11 -4.91
N GLU A 17 -26.08 10.03 -5.05
CA GLU A 17 -27.05 10.33 -3.98
C GLU A 17 -27.96 9.14 -3.68
N HIS A 18 -28.43 8.43 -4.72
CA HIS A 18 -29.17 7.18 -4.52
C HIS A 18 -28.37 6.15 -3.73
N ARG A 19 -27.09 5.96 -4.08
CA ARG A 19 -26.21 5.01 -3.38
C ARG A 19 -25.99 5.40 -1.93
N CYS A 20 -25.79 6.70 -1.65
CA CYS A 20 -25.71 7.22 -0.28
C CYS A 20 -26.98 6.96 0.54
N VAL A 21 -28.16 7.24 -0.03
CA VAL A 21 -29.45 7.03 0.64
C VAL A 21 -29.68 5.55 0.91
N ALA A 22 -29.40 4.67 -0.06
CA ALA A 22 -29.53 3.23 0.09
C ALA A 22 -28.62 2.69 1.20
N LEU A 23 -27.35 3.13 1.23
CA LEU A 23 -26.39 2.74 2.25
C LEU A 23 -26.80 3.23 3.64
N ALA A 24 -27.29 4.47 3.75
CA ALA A 24 -27.77 5.03 5.01
C ALA A 24 -29.01 4.28 5.53
N ALA A 25 -29.96 3.96 4.66
CA ALA A 25 -31.15 3.17 4.99
C ALA A 25 -30.77 1.77 5.47
N PHE A 26 -29.85 1.10 4.76
CA PHE A 26 -29.34 -0.21 5.15
C PHE A 26 -28.67 -0.17 6.53
N LEU A 27 -27.78 0.80 6.79
CA LEU A 27 -27.12 0.94 8.08
C LEU A 27 -28.07 1.33 9.22
N ALA A 28 -29.16 2.04 8.91
CA ALA A 28 -30.21 2.35 9.87
C ALA A 28 -31.01 1.09 10.24
N GLU A 29 -31.37 0.28 9.26
CA GLU A 29 -32.02 -1.02 9.48
C GLU A 29 -31.12 -1.96 10.29
N LEU A 30 -29.82 -2.04 9.99
CA LEU A 30 -28.87 -2.82 10.78
C LEU A 30 -28.78 -2.40 12.25
N SER A 31 -29.15 -1.16 12.58
CA SER A 31 -29.14 -0.64 13.96
C SER A 31 -30.37 -1.04 14.78
N THR A 32 -31.45 -1.49 14.11
CA THR A 32 -32.68 -1.96 14.77
C THR A 32 -32.72 -3.49 14.89
N LEU A 33 -31.87 -4.20 14.17
CA LEU A 33 -31.73 -5.65 14.26
C LEU A 33 -30.98 -6.06 15.54
N GLU A 34 -31.52 -7.05 16.26
CA GLU A 34 -30.90 -7.60 17.47
C GLU A 34 -29.72 -8.54 17.17
N THR A 35 -29.50 -8.90 15.90
CA THR A 35 -28.47 -9.87 15.48
C THR A 35 -27.21 -9.18 14.94
N SER A 36 -26.04 -9.63 15.39
CA SER A 36 -24.72 -9.15 14.93
C SER A 36 -24.17 -9.93 13.73
N SER A 37 -25.03 -10.33 12.79
CA SER A 37 -24.61 -11.03 11.57
C SER A 37 -23.61 -10.20 10.78
N GLY A 38 -22.61 -10.87 10.18
CA GLY A 38 -21.64 -10.22 9.31
C GLY A 38 -22.30 -9.56 8.09
N ILE A 39 -21.73 -8.48 7.61
CA ILE A 39 -22.22 -7.72 6.45
C ILE A 39 -21.17 -7.66 5.36
N VAL A 40 -21.63 -7.68 4.11
CA VAL A 40 -20.76 -7.71 2.92
C VAL A 40 -21.18 -6.57 1.99
N PHE A 41 -20.21 -5.75 1.58
CA PHE A 41 -20.39 -4.69 0.61
C PHE A 41 -19.58 -4.96 -0.65
N ASP A 42 -20.18 -4.70 -1.81
CA ASP A 42 -19.50 -4.77 -3.12
C ASP A 42 -19.45 -3.36 -3.72
N ASP A 43 -18.25 -2.82 -3.87
CA ASP A 43 -17.94 -1.46 -4.35
C ASP A 43 -18.85 -0.36 -3.74
N PRO A 44 -18.90 -0.20 -2.39
CA PRO A 44 -19.86 0.66 -1.70
C PRO A 44 -19.72 2.17 -2.00
N VAL A 45 -18.61 2.57 -2.65
CA VAL A 45 -18.30 3.98 -2.95
C VAL A 45 -18.15 4.30 -4.44
N SER A 46 -18.60 3.40 -5.31
CA SER A 46 -18.71 3.70 -6.73
C SER A 46 -19.51 5.00 -6.93
N SER A 47 -19.10 5.86 -7.87
CA SER A 47 -19.77 7.14 -8.21
C SER A 47 -19.99 8.13 -7.05
N LEU A 48 -19.35 7.95 -5.88
CA LEU A 48 -19.40 8.89 -4.76
C LEU A 48 -18.27 9.91 -4.82
N ASP A 49 -18.55 11.15 -4.39
CA ASP A 49 -17.51 12.15 -4.15
C ASP A 49 -16.69 11.84 -2.88
N HIS A 50 -15.62 12.61 -2.67
CA HIS A 50 -14.70 12.44 -1.55
C HIS A 50 -15.36 12.64 -0.18
N ILE A 51 -16.33 13.55 -0.04
CA ILE A 51 -17.01 13.81 1.24
C ILE A 51 -17.84 12.59 1.65
N HIS A 52 -18.55 12.01 0.68
CA HIS A 52 -19.36 10.82 0.91
C HIS A 52 -18.49 9.59 1.16
N ARG A 53 -17.41 9.39 0.38
CA ARG A 53 -16.42 8.32 0.62
C ARG A 53 -15.91 8.32 2.06
N ASP A 54 -15.60 9.49 2.59
CA ASP A 54 -15.08 9.68 3.94
C ASP A 54 -16.07 9.22 5.01
N ARG A 55 -17.30 9.71 4.92
CA ARG A 55 -18.37 9.35 5.84
C ARG A 55 -18.70 7.86 5.79
N VAL A 56 -18.66 7.27 4.60
CA VAL A 56 -18.87 5.84 4.40
C VAL A 56 -17.75 5.03 5.06
N ALA A 57 -16.49 5.38 4.83
CA ALA A 57 -15.36 4.70 5.47
C ALA A 57 -15.44 4.75 7.00
N GLU A 58 -15.69 5.93 7.59
CA GLU A 58 -15.87 6.11 9.03
C GLU A 58 -17.01 5.27 9.60
N ARG A 59 -18.15 5.25 8.90
CA ARG A 59 -19.31 4.49 9.35
C ARG A 59 -19.09 2.98 9.26
N LEU A 60 -18.45 2.49 8.18
CA LEU A 60 -18.11 1.07 8.03
C LEU A 60 -17.07 0.61 9.04
N ALA A 61 -16.04 1.41 9.30
CA ALA A 61 -15.06 1.14 10.35
C ALA A 61 -15.69 1.13 11.74
N THR A 62 -16.61 2.06 12.02
CA THR A 62 -17.32 2.07 13.30
C THR A 62 -18.23 0.85 13.45
N GLU A 63 -18.92 0.44 12.37
CA GLU A 63 -19.78 -0.75 12.40
C GLU A 63 -18.97 -2.04 12.57
N SER A 64 -17.72 -2.08 12.09
CA SER A 64 -16.85 -3.25 12.24
C SER A 64 -16.44 -3.56 13.68
N LEU A 65 -16.60 -2.60 14.60
CA LEU A 65 -16.44 -2.82 16.03
C LEU A 65 -17.56 -3.68 16.64
N LYS A 66 -18.71 -3.80 15.95
CA LYS A 66 -19.89 -4.54 16.44
C LYS A 66 -20.09 -5.87 15.71
N ARG A 67 -19.71 -5.94 14.44
CA ARG A 67 -19.91 -7.11 13.57
C ARG A 67 -18.81 -7.22 12.53
N GLN A 68 -18.66 -8.39 11.91
CA GLN A 68 -17.74 -8.53 10.80
C GLN A 68 -18.23 -7.71 9.59
N VAL A 69 -17.35 -6.88 9.02
CA VAL A 69 -17.61 -6.12 7.80
C VAL A 69 -16.62 -6.58 6.74
N VAL A 70 -17.14 -7.10 5.62
CA VAL A 70 -16.36 -7.51 4.45
C VAL A 70 -16.64 -6.53 3.32
N ILE A 71 -15.58 -6.00 2.71
CA ILE A 71 -15.70 -5.01 1.64
C ILE A 71 -14.92 -5.53 0.43
N PHE A 72 -15.63 -5.75 -0.67
CA PHE A 72 -15.02 -5.87 -1.99
C PHE A 72 -14.89 -4.49 -2.60
N THR A 73 -13.68 -4.14 -3.02
CA THR A 73 -13.42 -2.86 -3.68
C THR A 73 -12.33 -3.03 -4.74
N HIS A 74 -12.52 -2.40 -5.89
CA HIS A 74 -11.44 -2.18 -6.85
C HIS A 74 -10.77 -0.80 -6.68
N ASP A 75 -11.34 0.07 -5.85
CA ASP A 75 -10.82 1.41 -5.57
C ASP A 75 -9.74 1.37 -4.47
N ILE A 76 -8.47 1.52 -4.88
CA ILE A 76 -7.31 1.55 -3.98
C ILE A 76 -7.33 2.81 -3.09
N ALA A 77 -7.85 3.94 -3.57
CA ALA A 77 -7.93 5.16 -2.75
C ALA A 77 -8.92 4.97 -1.60
N PHE A 78 -10.03 4.26 -1.85
CA PHE A 78 -10.96 3.87 -0.79
C PHE A 78 -10.35 2.89 0.21
N LEU A 79 -9.52 1.95 -0.25
CA LEU A 79 -8.76 1.07 0.64
C LEU A 79 -7.84 1.87 1.56
N VAL A 80 -7.04 2.79 1.01
CA VAL A 80 -6.13 3.65 1.79
C VAL A 80 -6.91 4.49 2.81
N LEU A 81 -8.06 5.03 2.41
CA LEU A 81 -8.97 5.74 3.30
C LEU A 81 -9.45 4.85 4.46
N LEU A 82 -9.90 3.62 4.19
CA LEU A 82 -10.29 2.67 5.25
C LEU A 82 -9.14 2.38 6.22
N GLU A 83 -7.91 2.23 5.72
CA GLU A 83 -6.72 2.05 6.58
C GLU A 83 -6.50 3.25 7.50
N GLU A 84 -6.57 4.46 6.94
CA GLU A 84 -6.41 5.70 7.72
C GLU A 84 -7.49 5.82 8.78
N THR A 85 -8.74 5.56 8.41
CA THR A 85 -9.89 5.57 9.33
C THR A 85 -9.74 4.54 10.43
N CYS A 86 -9.15 3.37 10.17
CA CYS A 86 -9.00 2.30 11.15
C CYS A 86 -7.74 2.42 12.03
N ARG A 87 -6.79 3.29 11.68
CA ARG A 87 -5.58 3.51 12.48
C ARG A 87 -5.91 3.93 13.91
N GLU A 88 -4.99 3.66 14.83
CA GLU A 88 -5.03 4.17 16.20
C GLU A 88 -5.03 5.71 16.19
N THR A 89 -5.89 6.29 17.02
CA THR A 89 -5.92 7.71 17.33
C THR A 89 -5.76 7.89 18.84
N ARG A 90 -5.60 9.14 19.30
CA ARG A 90 -5.50 9.44 20.73
C ARG A 90 -6.70 8.92 21.54
N ASP A 91 -7.87 8.89 20.92
CA ASP A 91 -9.15 8.59 21.56
C ASP A 91 -9.68 7.18 21.23
N ARG A 92 -9.03 6.46 20.31
CA ARG A 92 -9.52 5.17 19.81
C ARG A 92 -8.36 4.23 19.44
N ALA A 93 -8.40 3.02 19.99
CA ALA A 93 -7.49 1.94 19.58
C ALA A 93 -7.66 1.60 18.09
N ALA A 94 -6.61 1.05 17.46
CA ALA A 94 -6.68 0.60 16.08
C ALA A 94 -7.79 -0.44 15.87
N ILE A 95 -8.51 -0.34 14.75
CA ILE A 95 -9.43 -1.37 14.27
C ILE A 95 -8.63 -2.36 13.42
N PRO A 96 -8.68 -3.67 13.72
CA PRO A 96 -8.01 -4.68 12.91
C PRO A 96 -8.59 -4.74 11.49
N ILE A 97 -7.72 -4.73 10.48
CA ILE A 97 -8.07 -4.96 9.07
C ILE A 97 -7.31 -6.19 8.57
N ALA A 98 -8.00 -7.05 7.81
CA ALA A 98 -7.39 -8.15 7.09
C ALA A 98 -7.56 -7.94 5.58
N TYR A 99 -6.45 -7.98 4.84
CA TYR A 99 -6.45 -7.82 3.38
C TYR A 99 -6.53 -9.15 2.66
N ARG A 100 -7.28 -9.17 1.56
CA ARG A 100 -7.33 -10.29 0.61
C ARG A 100 -7.30 -9.72 -0.79
N VAL A 101 -6.47 -10.31 -1.64
CA VAL A 101 -6.50 -10.03 -3.08
C VAL A 101 -7.28 -11.15 -3.75
N VAL A 102 -8.30 -10.78 -4.51
CA VAL A 102 -9.06 -11.72 -5.30
C VAL A 102 -8.71 -11.49 -6.77
N SER A 103 -8.20 -12.52 -7.43
CA SER A 103 -7.92 -12.47 -8.87
C SER A 103 -8.85 -13.39 -9.65
N ARG A 104 -8.98 -13.10 -10.95
CA ARG A 104 -9.62 -13.98 -11.93
C ARG A 104 -8.58 -14.44 -12.94
N GLY A 105 -8.59 -15.73 -13.23
CA GLY A 105 -7.94 -16.32 -14.39
C GLY A 105 -8.87 -16.32 -15.60
N ALA A 106 -8.45 -16.98 -16.67
CA ALA A 106 -9.27 -17.13 -17.88
C ALA A 106 -10.55 -17.96 -17.63
N ASP A 107 -10.41 -19.08 -16.91
CA ASP A 107 -11.49 -20.07 -16.76
C ASP A 107 -12.15 -20.08 -15.36
N ALA A 108 -11.57 -19.35 -14.39
CA ALA A 108 -12.06 -19.34 -13.01
C ALA A 108 -11.81 -17.99 -12.34
N ALA A 109 -12.71 -17.61 -11.42
CA ALA A 109 -12.57 -16.45 -10.56
C ALA A 109 -12.54 -16.89 -9.09
N GLY A 110 -12.07 -16.00 -8.20
CA GLY A 110 -12.05 -16.27 -6.76
C GLY A 110 -10.71 -16.82 -6.24
N PHE A 111 -9.62 -16.60 -6.97
CA PHE A 111 -8.29 -16.94 -6.46
C PHE A 111 -7.92 -15.94 -5.36
N CYS A 112 -8.10 -16.36 -4.11
CA CYS A 112 -7.81 -15.55 -2.93
C CYS A 112 -6.35 -15.68 -2.53
N ASN A 113 -5.59 -14.59 -2.59
CA ASN A 113 -4.30 -14.48 -1.95
C ASN A 113 -4.44 -13.72 -0.63
N THR A 114 -3.81 -14.25 0.43
CA THR A 114 -3.76 -13.61 1.76
C THR A 114 -2.79 -12.45 1.82
N GLU A 115 -1.85 -12.39 0.89
CA GLU A 115 -0.93 -11.26 0.78
C GLU A 115 -1.62 -10.08 0.10
N PRO A 116 -1.46 -8.85 0.61
CA PRO A 116 -1.95 -7.67 -0.08
C PRO A 116 -1.29 -7.55 -1.45
N PRO A 117 -1.88 -6.75 -2.37
CA PRO A 117 -1.31 -6.54 -3.69
C PRO A 117 0.19 -6.22 -3.62
N ALA A 118 1.00 -6.68 -4.58
CA ALA A 118 2.45 -6.46 -4.57
C ALA A 118 2.83 -4.97 -4.41
N ASN A 119 1.97 -4.06 -4.88
CA ASN A 119 2.14 -2.62 -4.74
C ASN A 119 1.91 -2.06 -3.32
N VAL A 120 1.51 -2.89 -2.35
CA VAL A 120 1.20 -2.53 -0.95
C VAL A 120 1.96 -3.44 0.04
N LEU A 121 2.78 -4.37 -0.44
CA LEU A 121 3.55 -5.26 0.43
C LEU A 121 4.67 -4.48 1.16
N PRO A 122 4.83 -4.64 2.48
CA PRO A 122 5.95 -4.03 3.22
C PRO A 122 7.31 -4.45 2.64
N VAL A 123 8.26 -3.52 2.57
CA VAL A 123 9.58 -3.76 1.95
C VAL A 123 10.33 -4.92 2.60
N ASP A 124 10.17 -5.16 3.90
CA ASP A 124 10.75 -6.30 4.61
C ASP A 124 10.26 -7.65 4.06
N LYS A 125 8.98 -7.75 3.69
CA LYS A 125 8.43 -8.95 3.06
C LYS A 125 8.95 -9.11 1.65
N VAL A 126 9.05 -8.02 0.88
CA VAL A 126 9.63 -8.03 -0.48
C VAL A 126 11.06 -8.54 -0.44
N VAL A 127 11.90 -8.01 0.46
CA VAL A 127 13.28 -8.47 0.68
C VAL A 127 13.33 -9.97 0.99
N LYS A 128 12.45 -10.47 1.88
CA LYS A 128 12.38 -11.89 2.20
C LYS A 128 11.98 -12.76 1.01
N GLN A 129 11.03 -12.30 0.19
CA GLN A 129 10.60 -12.99 -1.02
C GLN A 129 11.73 -13.02 -2.05
N MET A 130 12.42 -11.90 -2.29
CA MET A 130 13.58 -11.82 -3.18
C MET A 130 14.70 -12.78 -2.77
N ARG A 131 15.07 -12.83 -1.48
CA ARG A 131 16.09 -13.77 -1.00
C ARG A 131 15.69 -15.23 -1.21
N LYS A 132 14.42 -15.57 -0.93
CA LYS A 132 13.90 -16.92 -1.18
C LYS A 132 13.94 -17.25 -2.68
N HIS A 133 13.57 -16.31 -3.53
CA HIS A 133 13.61 -16.47 -4.98
C HIS A 133 15.06 -16.71 -5.44
N LEU A 134 16.01 -15.87 -5.00
CA LEU A 134 17.43 -15.98 -5.34
C LEU A 134 18.03 -17.33 -4.93
N ALA A 135 17.70 -17.80 -3.72
CA ALA A 135 18.14 -19.11 -3.23
C ALA A 135 17.67 -20.27 -4.13
N ASN A 136 16.49 -20.15 -4.74
CA ASN A 136 15.94 -21.18 -5.64
C ASN A 136 16.55 -21.12 -7.05
N VAL A 137 16.89 -19.92 -7.53
CA VAL A 137 17.30 -19.71 -8.93
C VAL A 137 18.81 -19.60 -9.16
N LYS A 138 19.61 -19.45 -8.10
CA LYS A 138 21.09 -19.43 -8.19
C LYS A 138 21.67 -20.67 -8.88
N ILE A 139 20.94 -21.78 -8.87
CA ILE A 139 21.32 -23.02 -9.57
C ILE A 139 21.50 -22.82 -11.08
N HIS A 140 20.78 -21.87 -11.70
CA HIS A 140 20.97 -21.54 -13.12
C HIS A 140 22.37 -20.96 -13.37
N HIS A 141 22.85 -20.10 -12.47
CA HIS A 141 24.21 -19.58 -12.54
C HIS A 141 25.25 -20.67 -12.31
N GLU A 142 25.08 -21.49 -11.26
CA GLU A 142 26.00 -22.58 -10.90
C GLU A 142 26.16 -23.62 -12.03
N ARG A 143 25.08 -23.89 -12.77
CA ARG A 143 25.09 -24.84 -13.90
C ARG A 143 25.48 -24.21 -15.25
N GLY A 144 25.75 -22.90 -15.29
CA GLY A 144 26.07 -22.18 -16.52
C GLY A 144 24.88 -22.00 -17.47
N ASP A 145 23.65 -22.12 -16.97
CA ASP A 145 22.41 -21.88 -17.71
C ASP A 145 22.16 -20.37 -17.85
N GLN A 146 22.95 -19.75 -18.72
CA GLN A 146 23.00 -18.30 -18.93
C GLN A 146 21.66 -17.73 -19.41
N ALA A 147 20.86 -18.49 -20.16
CA ALA A 147 19.60 -18.03 -20.72
C ALA A 147 18.50 -17.89 -19.64
N ASN A 148 18.42 -18.84 -18.70
CA ASN A 148 17.54 -18.69 -17.54
C ASN A 148 18.12 -17.65 -16.58
N TRP A 149 19.43 -17.70 -16.28
CA TRP A 149 20.05 -16.72 -15.37
C TRP A 149 19.84 -15.27 -15.80
N ARG A 150 19.95 -14.97 -17.11
CA ARG A 150 19.65 -13.63 -17.64
C ARG A 150 18.22 -13.17 -17.36
N ARG A 151 17.24 -14.08 -17.47
CA ARG A 151 15.83 -13.77 -17.20
C ARG A 151 15.61 -13.48 -15.72
N GLU A 152 16.21 -14.28 -14.85
CA GLU A 152 16.14 -14.09 -13.40
C GLU A 152 16.78 -12.76 -12.97
N VAL A 153 17.97 -12.42 -13.47
CA VAL A 153 18.62 -11.13 -13.19
C VAL A 153 17.75 -9.95 -13.63
N GLY A 154 17.16 -10.00 -14.83
CA GLY A 154 16.24 -8.95 -15.29
C GLY A 154 14.98 -8.82 -14.41
N SER A 155 14.49 -9.94 -13.87
CA SER A 155 13.39 -9.94 -12.89
C SER A 155 13.80 -9.28 -11.57
N PHE A 156 14.96 -9.65 -11.02
CA PHE A 156 15.49 -9.05 -9.78
C PHE A 156 15.74 -7.55 -9.93
N GLU A 157 16.30 -7.09 -11.05
CA GLU A 157 16.52 -5.66 -11.25
C GLU A 157 15.22 -4.86 -11.24
N LYS A 158 14.18 -5.38 -11.90
CA LYS A 158 12.86 -4.76 -11.89
C LYS A 158 12.28 -4.72 -10.47
N GLU A 159 12.33 -5.85 -9.77
CA GLU A 159 11.80 -5.97 -8.41
C GLU A 159 12.55 -5.07 -7.42
N LEU A 160 13.88 -5.01 -7.50
CA LEU A 160 14.72 -4.12 -6.68
C LEU A 160 14.39 -2.65 -6.90
N ARG A 161 14.15 -2.22 -8.14
CA ARG A 161 13.75 -0.84 -8.43
C ARG A 161 12.40 -0.48 -7.84
N GLU A 162 11.42 -1.34 -8.04
CA GLU A 162 10.09 -1.16 -7.46
C GLU A 162 10.15 -1.13 -5.92
N ALA A 163 11.04 -1.94 -5.33
CA ALA A 163 11.29 -1.97 -3.89
C ALA A 163 12.00 -0.70 -3.40
N TRP A 164 12.96 -0.14 -4.14
CA TRP A 164 13.60 1.15 -3.83
C TRP A 164 12.62 2.32 -3.88
N GLU A 165 11.74 2.37 -4.89
CA GLU A 165 10.69 3.39 -4.97
C GLU A 165 9.77 3.33 -3.77
N ARG A 166 9.37 2.11 -3.38
CA ARG A 166 8.54 1.88 -2.19
C ARG A 166 9.29 2.23 -0.90
N ALA A 167 10.56 1.90 -0.78
CA ALA A 167 11.38 2.24 0.37
C ALA A 167 11.48 3.76 0.57
N VAL A 168 11.64 4.52 -0.51
CA VAL A 168 11.62 5.99 -0.45
C VAL A 168 10.25 6.52 -0.08
N GLU A 169 9.18 5.98 -0.67
CA GLU A 169 7.80 6.34 -0.33
C GLU A 169 7.51 6.10 1.16
N ASP A 170 7.88 4.94 1.69
CA ASP A 170 7.74 4.60 3.11
C ASP A 170 8.55 5.56 4.00
N ALA A 171 9.77 5.91 3.59
CA ALA A 171 10.65 6.79 4.34
C ALA A 171 10.13 8.24 4.43
N VAL A 172 9.40 8.72 3.41
CA VAL A 172 8.76 10.05 3.42
C VAL A 172 7.30 10.03 3.90
N SER A 173 6.71 8.83 4.02
CA SER A 173 5.33 8.61 4.47
C SER A 173 4.93 9.27 5.79
N PRO A 174 5.85 9.57 6.74
CA PRO A 174 5.48 10.35 7.92
C PRO A 174 4.91 11.73 7.62
N VAL A 175 5.17 12.31 6.45
CA VAL A 175 4.68 13.64 6.06
C VAL A 175 3.80 13.56 4.82
N ILE A 176 4.22 12.81 3.80
CA ILE A 176 3.50 12.68 2.54
C ILE A 176 3.32 11.20 2.22
N LYS A 177 2.06 10.75 2.18
CA LYS A 177 1.69 9.40 1.76
C LYS A 177 0.82 9.48 0.51
N ARG A 178 1.01 8.58 -0.45
CA ARG A 178 0.21 8.51 -1.67
C ARG A 178 -1.27 8.29 -1.34
N MET A 179 -2.14 9.04 -2.00
CA MET A 179 -3.59 9.05 -1.77
C MET A 179 -4.03 9.50 -0.36
N ALA A 180 -3.12 9.98 0.50
CA ALA A 180 -3.50 10.59 1.76
C ALA A 180 -4.16 11.94 1.55
N LYS A 181 -5.16 12.26 2.38
CA LYS A 181 -5.95 13.50 2.26
C LYS A 181 -5.21 14.76 2.67
N LYS A 182 -4.23 14.61 3.54
CA LYS A 182 -3.51 15.74 4.14
C LYS A 182 -2.03 15.42 4.27
N VAL A 183 -1.23 16.48 4.22
CA VAL A 183 0.15 16.46 4.64
C VAL A 183 0.20 16.41 6.16
N GLN A 184 0.97 15.47 6.72
CA GLN A 184 1.10 15.28 8.18
C GLN A 184 2.25 16.15 8.70
N THR A 185 1.92 17.33 9.21
CA THR A 185 2.92 18.31 9.67
C THR A 185 3.65 17.86 10.93
N ASP A 186 3.01 17.03 11.76
CA ASP A 186 3.56 16.51 13.01
C ASP A 186 4.63 15.41 12.79
N GLY A 187 4.67 14.82 11.59
CA GLY A 187 5.69 13.87 11.16
C GLY A 187 6.97 14.52 10.60
N LEU A 188 7.03 15.85 10.48
CA LEU A 188 8.15 16.56 9.86
C LEU A 188 9.49 16.28 10.56
N ILE A 189 9.47 16.09 11.88
CA ILE A 189 10.65 15.71 12.66
C ILE A 189 11.25 14.36 12.21
N ARG A 190 10.43 13.44 11.68
CA ARG A 190 10.93 12.16 11.15
C ARG A 190 11.64 12.31 9.81
N LEU A 191 11.51 13.46 9.14
CA LEU A 191 12.28 13.75 7.93
C LEU A 191 13.63 14.41 8.23
N THR A 192 13.84 14.95 9.44
CA THR A 192 15.13 15.58 9.78
C THR A 192 16.25 14.57 9.99
N VAL A 193 15.92 13.27 9.97
CA VAL A 193 16.90 12.20 10.16
C VAL A 193 17.68 11.85 8.90
N PHE A 194 17.18 12.27 7.73
CA PHE A 194 17.82 12.00 6.45
C PHE A 194 19.15 12.75 6.36
N GLN A 195 20.17 12.03 5.92
CA GLN A 195 21.49 12.56 5.64
C GLN A 195 21.73 12.55 4.13
N GLU A 196 22.65 13.39 3.66
CA GLU A 196 23.05 13.41 2.24
C GLU A 196 23.49 12.03 1.75
N GLN A 197 24.20 11.27 2.59
CA GLN A 197 24.64 9.92 2.27
C GLN A 197 23.48 8.97 1.97
N ASP A 198 22.32 9.12 2.60
CA ASP A 198 21.14 8.28 2.35
C ASP A 198 20.62 8.48 0.92
N CYS A 199 20.62 9.73 0.46
CA CYS A 199 20.21 10.11 -0.89
C CYS A 199 21.20 9.57 -1.94
N LEU A 200 22.50 9.65 -1.65
CA LEU A 200 23.55 9.13 -2.52
C LEU A 200 23.46 7.61 -2.66
N VAL A 201 23.36 6.88 -1.54
CA VAL A 201 23.24 5.41 -1.53
C VAL A 201 22.01 4.97 -2.33
N MET A 202 20.85 5.58 -2.07
CA MET A 202 19.62 5.29 -2.80
C MET A 202 19.82 5.55 -4.30
N ARG A 203 20.37 6.71 -4.68
CA ARG A 203 20.50 7.10 -6.08
C ARG A 203 21.47 6.20 -6.84
N GLU A 204 22.58 5.83 -6.21
CA GLU A 204 23.57 4.91 -6.79
C GLU A 204 23.00 3.50 -6.96
N ALA A 205 22.33 2.96 -5.92
CA ALA A 205 21.72 1.64 -5.99
C ALA A 205 20.61 1.56 -7.04
N TYR A 206 19.73 2.56 -7.07
CA TYR A 206 18.70 2.68 -8.10
C TYR A 206 19.29 2.79 -9.51
N GLY A 207 20.40 3.54 -9.66
CA GLY A 207 21.16 3.65 -10.89
C GLY A 207 21.73 2.31 -11.37
N ARG A 208 22.32 1.51 -10.47
CA ARG A 208 22.85 0.17 -10.79
C ARG A 208 21.75 -0.78 -11.24
N CYS A 209 20.62 -0.82 -10.54
CA CYS A 209 19.45 -1.63 -10.93
C CYS A 209 18.81 -1.19 -12.27
N SER A 210 19.23 -0.05 -12.84
CA SER A 210 18.76 0.44 -14.13
C SER A 210 19.58 -0.05 -15.32
N GLN A 211 20.80 -0.56 -15.10
CA GLN A 211 21.79 -0.73 -16.16
C GLN A 211 21.48 -1.87 -17.15
N LEU A 212 20.88 -2.98 -16.70
CA LEU A 212 20.52 -4.09 -17.60
C LEU A 212 19.08 -4.04 -18.13
N LEU A 213 18.27 -3.06 -17.69
CA LEU A 213 16.91 -2.83 -18.19
C LEU A 213 16.84 -2.07 -19.53
N HIS A 214 17.96 -1.49 -19.98
CA HIS A 214 18.05 -0.80 -21.27
C HIS A 214 18.55 -1.74 -22.38
N SER A 215 17.98 -1.61 -23.58
CA SER A 215 18.49 -2.31 -24.78
C SER A 215 19.91 -1.83 -25.06
N GLN A 216 20.91 -2.64 -24.72
CA GLN A 216 22.31 -2.34 -25.02
C GLN A 216 22.64 -2.70 -26.47
N PRO A 217 23.54 -1.95 -27.15
CA PRO A 217 24.06 -2.34 -28.45
C PRO A 217 24.66 -3.75 -28.40
N GLY A 218 24.38 -4.59 -29.40
CA GLY A 218 24.74 -6.01 -29.41
C GLY A 218 26.25 -6.34 -29.34
N GLU A 219 27.13 -5.35 -29.47
CA GLU A 219 28.59 -5.50 -29.30
C GLU A 219 29.03 -5.47 -27.83
N LEU A 220 28.20 -4.94 -26.93
CA LEU A 220 28.40 -5.08 -25.49
C LEU A 220 27.66 -6.36 -25.06
N ASN A 221 28.40 -7.38 -24.65
CA ASN A 221 27.84 -8.50 -23.92
C ASN A 221 27.98 -8.17 -22.42
N PRO A 222 27.06 -7.39 -21.82
CA PRO A 222 27.21 -6.96 -20.44
C PRO A 222 27.27 -8.18 -19.54
N ARG A 223 28.25 -8.18 -18.63
CA ARG A 223 28.36 -9.22 -17.61
C ARG A 223 27.09 -9.20 -16.76
N LEU A 224 26.41 -10.33 -16.69
CA LEU A 224 25.29 -10.51 -15.79
C LEU A 224 25.78 -10.47 -14.35
N GLN A 225 24.98 -9.87 -13.48
CA GLN A 225 25.24 -9.93 -12.04
C GLN A 225 25.28 -11.39 -11.59
N THR A 226 26.20 -11.71 -10.70
CA THR A 226 26.31 -12.99 -10.01
C THR A 226 25.26 -13.06 -8.89
N PRO A 227 24.92 -14.27 -8.40
CA PRO A 227 24.02 -14.39 -7.25
C PRO A 227 24.48 -13.57 -6.03
N THR A 228 25.80 -13.48 -5.80
CA THR A 228 26.36 -12.69 -4.70
C THR A 228 26.17 -11.19 -4.90
N GLU A 229 26.30 -10.69 -6.13
CA GLU A 229 26.05 -9.28 -6.46
C GLU A 229 24.56 -8.93 -6.27
N VAL A 230 23.64 -9.81 -6.67
CA VAL A 230 22.19 -9.62 -6.41
C VAL A 230 21.89 -9.61 -4.91
N GLU A 231 22.44 -10.55 -4.13
CA GLU A 231 22.28 -10.57 -2.67
C GLU A 231 22.83 -9.31 -2.00
N THR A 232 23.92 -8.76 -2.54
CA THR A 232 24.50 -7.51 -2.06
C THR A 232 23.53 -6.35 -2.27
N GLU A 233 22.92 -6.20 -3.44
CA GLU A 233 21.92 -5.14 -3.69
C GLU A 233 20.69 -5.28 -2.78
N ILE A 234 20.20 -6.51 -2.57
CA ILE A 234 19.10 -6.78 -1.62
C ILE A 234 19.48 -6.32 -0.20
N THR A 235 20.73 -6.60 0.20
CA THR A 235 21.24 -6.23 1.53
C THR A 235 21.41 -4.72 1.69
N VAL A 236 21.85 -4.01 0.63
CA VAL A 236 21.95 -2.54 0.64
C VAL A 236 20.56 -1.92 0.85
N LEU A 237 19.54 -2.40 0.14
CA LEU A 237 18.15 -1.95 0.32
C LEU A 237 17.66 -2.20 1.75
N GLU A 238 17.81 -3.42 2.27
CA GLU A 238 17.38 -3.77 3.63
C GLU A 238 18.05 -2.90 4.69
N THR A 239 19.38 -2.72 4.56
CA THR A 239 20.17 -1.90 5.48
C THR A 239 19.73 -0.45 5.45
N TRP A 240 19.48 0.10 4.26
CA TRP A 240 19.01 1.48 4.09
C TRP A 240 17.65 1.69 4.77
N VAL A 241 16.71 0.77 4.54
CA VAL A 241 15.37 0.83 5.16
C VAL A 241 15.46 0.76 6.67
N GLN A 242 16.25 -0.16 7.21
CA GLN A 242 16.41 -0.35 8.65
C GLN A 242 17.04 0.89 9.31
N ASN A 243 18.12 1.42 8.73
CA ASN A 243 18.81 2.61 9.26
C ASN A 243 17.91 3.85 9.32
N ILE A 244 17.02 4.03 8.34
CA ILE A 244 16.06 5.14 8.38
C ILE A 244 14.99 4.89 9.43
N LYS A 245 14.38 3.69 9.47
CA LYS A 245 13.36 3.33 10.46
C LYS A 245 13.86 3.51 11.89
N ASP A 246 15.09 3.10 12.18
CA ASP A 246 15.70 3.22 13.50
C ASP A 246 15.90 4.69 13.89
N ARG A 247 16.43 5.51 12.96
CA ARG A 247 16.59 6.94 13.22
C ARG A 247 15.25 7.67 13.39
N GLN A 248 14.23 7.33 12.59
CA GLN A 248 12.88 7.89 12.72
C GLN A 248 12.25 7.55 14.07
N SER A 249 12.40 6.31 14.52
CA SER A 249 11.90 5.86 15.83
C SER A 249 12.60 6.59 16.98
N ASN A 250 13.92 6.80 16.87
CA ASN A 250 14.68 7.57 17.86
C ASN A 250 14.27 9.05 17.90
N ALA A 251 13.93 9.66 16.75
CA ALA A 251 13.43 11.04 16.70
C ALA A 251 12.10 11.20 17.44
N ASP A 252 11.23 10.19 17.43
CA ASP A 252 9.97 10.22 18.19
C ASP A 252 10.19 10.19 19.70
N ALA A 253 11.19 9.44 20.19
CA ALA A 253 11.54 9.41 21.60
C ALA A 253 12.00 10.79 22.12
N ILE A 254 12.67 11.58 21.26
CA ILE A 254 13.06 12.95 21.55
C ILE A 254 11.82 13.86 21.56
N LYS A 255 10.87 13.68 20.64
CA LYS A 255 9.57 14.40 20.63
C LYS A 255 8.73 14.12 21.88
N SER A 256 8.71 12.91 22.42
CA SER A 256 8.01 12.62 23.69
C SER A 256 8.66 13.26 24.91
N THR A 257 9.95 13.58 24.83
CA THR A 257 10.70 14.27 25.90
C THR A 257 10.52 15.79 25.82
N VAL A 258 10.38 16.33 24.61
CA VAL A 258 10.08 17.75 24.35
C VAL A 258 8.58 17.92 24.17
N ASN A 259 7.88 18.11 25.28
CA ASN A 259 6.44 18.32 25.35
C ASN A 259 5.96 19.42 24.36
N PHE A 260 5.56 19.06 23.13
CA PHE A 260 4.74 19.90 22.25
C PHE A 260 3.26 19.87 22.69
N SER A 261 3.01 19.69 23.98
CA SER A 261 1.73 19.96 24.62
C SER A 261 1.63 21.46 24.90
N LYS A 262 1.35 22.23 23.87
CA LYS A 262 0.71 23.55 23.91
C LYS A 262 0.63 24.02 22.47
N TYR A 263 -0.53 23.82 21.86
CA TYR A 263 -1.25 24.65 20.88
C TYR A 263 -2.23 23.75 20.12
#